data_AF-A0A0J1G7J9-F1
#
_entry.id   AF-A0A0J1G7J9-F1
#
_cell.length_a   1.000
_cell.length_b   1.000
_cell.length_c   1.000
_cell.angle_alpha   90.00
_cell.angle_beta   90.00
_cell.angle_gamma   90.00
#
_symmetry.space_group_name_H-M   'P 1'
#
loop_
_entity.id
_entity.type
_entity.pdbx_description
1 polymer ?
#
loop_
_entity_poly.entity_id
_entity_poly.type
_entity_poly.pdbx_seq_one_letter_code
_entity_poly.pdbx_strand_id
1 'polypeptide(L)'
;MGRMHIFCKGKRADNRDWVEGYYLDKENKTLPGCDMHFILRHDGFGLVEWVEIDPITVCLDTGLKDVRGNKIWENDILSCPKLGEAFNLCKVVWSIHYTGFRVEPFDVEEYYDVPDRPIIFDLESPKTREMDYERVGNIFDTSDVTISQIREEMKRDGIGEWDINVVVEFPAEI
;
A
#
# COMPACT_ATOMS: atom_id res chain seq x y z
N MET A 1 -21.32 14.95 -11.08
CA MET A 1 -20.83 13.59 -11.40
C MET A 1 -19.31 13.63 -11.34
N GLY A 2 -18.69 12.91 -10.42
CA GLY A 2 -17.23 12.76 -10.40
C GLY A 2 -16.78 11.92 -11.58
N ARG A 3 -15.73 12.34 -12.29
CA ARG A 3 -15.06 11.49 -13.27
C ARG A 3 -14.09 10.57 -12.52
N MET A 4 -14.24 9.26 -12.70
CA MET A 4 -13.28 8.28 -12.19
C MET A 4 -12.07 8.28 -13.11
N HIS A 5 -10.91 8.68 -12.59
CA HIS A 5 -9.64 8.60 -13.29
C HIS A 5 -8.86 7.45 -12.69
N ILE A 6 -8.56 6.43 -13.50
CA ILE A 6 -7.65 5.35 -13.09
C ILE A 6 -6.24 5.90 -13.24
N PHE A 7 -5.58 6.14 -12.11
CA PHE A 7 -4.29 6.78 -12.04
C PHE A 7 -3.27 5.81 -11.44
N CYS A 8 -2.06 5.79 -11.98
CA CYS A 8 -1.03 4.85 -11.60
C CYS A 8 0.28 5.61 -11.33
N LYS A 9 1.18 4.97 -10.56
CA LYS A 9 2.60 5.29 -10.57
C LYS A 9 3.41 4.08 -11.02
N GLY A 10 4.58 4.33 -11.62
CA GLY A 10 5.55 3.30 -11.98
C GLY A 10 6.96 3.85 -11.94
N LYS A 11 7.97 2.99 -11.75
CA LYS A 11 9.37 3.39 -11.80
C LYS A 11 9.84 3.47 -13.24
N ARG A 12 10.47 4.58 -13.61
CA ARG A 12 11.05 4.78 -14.95
C ARG A 12 12.09 3.71 -15.26
N ALA A 13 12.12 3.27 -16.51
CA ALA A 13 13.09 2.26 -16.95
C ALA A 13 14.54 2.79 -16.95
N ASP A 14 14.73 4.10 -17.12
CA ASP A 14 16.04 4.73 -17.26
C ASP A 14 16.73 5.06 -15.92
N ASN A 15 16.00 5.59 -14.95
CA ASN A 15 16.57 6.11 -13.70
C ASN A 15 15.91 5.58 -12.42
N ARG A 16 14.86 4.75 -12.54
CA ARG A 16 14.10 4.15 -11.43
C ARG A 16 13.33 5.14 -10.54
N ASP A 17 13.24 6.41 -10.92
CA ASP A 17 12.39 7.39 -10.23
C ASP A 17 10.91 7.07 -10.47
N TRP A 18 10.04 7.50 -9.55
CA TRP A 18 8.60 7.37 -9.73
C TRP A 18 8.06 8.39 -10.74
N VAL A 19 7.18 7.92 -11.61
CA VAL A 19 6.36 8.75 -12.49
C VAL A 19 4.88 8.42 -12.30
N GLU A 20 4.04 9.46 -12.22
CA GLU A 20 2.59 9.36 -12.04
C GLU A 20 1.85 9.71 -13.34
N GLY A 21 0.79 8.97 -13.68
CA GLY A 21 -0.01 9.21 -14.89
C GLY A 21 -0.96 8.07 -15.25
N TYR A 22 -1.34 8.02 -16.52
CA TYR A 22 -2.21 6.97 -17.06
C TYR A 22 -1.37 5.85 -17.66
N TYR A 23 -1.61 4.63 -17.21
CA TYR A 23 -0.91 3.46 -17.72
C TYR A 23 -1.33 3.11 -19.15
N LEU A 24 -0.35 2.79 -19.98
CA LEU A 24 -0.55 2.30 -21.35
C LEU A 24 0.39 1.13 -21.62
N ASP A 25 -0.19 0.01 -22.02
CA ASP A 25 0.50 -1.11 -22.64
C ASP A 25 0.51 -0.91 -24.16
N LYS A 26 1.68 -1.09 -24.78
CA LYS A 26 1.84 -1.08 -26.23
C LYS A 26 2.55 -2.35 -26.68
N GLU A 27 1.80 -3.18 -27.39
CA GLU A 27 2.30 -4.38 -28.05
C GLU A 27 3.46 -4.06 -29.01
N ASN A 28 4.55 -4.83 -28.90
CA ASN A 28 5.65 -4.75 -29.84
C ASN A 28 5.40 -5.64 -31.05
N LYS A 29 4.88 -5.01 -32.12
CA LYS A 29 4.55 -5.70 -33.38
C LYS A 29 5.74 -6.37 -34.09
N THR A 30 6.97 -6.00 -33.74
CA THR A 30 8.18 -6.57 -34.35
C THR A 30 8.77 -7.70 -33.51
N LEU A 31 8.58 -7.67 -32.19
CA LEU A 31 9.04 -8.68 -31.24
C LEU A 31 7.89 -9.07 -30.30
N PRO A 32 7.06 -10.05 -30.69
CA PRO A 32 5.96 -10.52 -29.86
C PRO A 32 6.46 -10.96 -28.47
N GLY A 33 5.83 -10.44 -27.41
CA GLY A 33 6.24 -10.68 -26.03
C GLY A 33 7.30 -9.72 -25.47
N CYS A 34 7.71 -8.71 -26.25
CA CYS A 34 8.55 -7.60 -25.80
C CYS A 34 7.73 -6.30 -25.72
N ASP A 35 6.57 -6.38 -25.06
CA ASP A 35 5.64 -5.27 -24.94
C ASP A 35 6.25 -4.13 -24.14
N MET A 36 5.92 -2.89 -24.54
CA MET A 36 6.45 -1.69 -23.91
C MET A 36 5.38 -1.06 -23.02
N HIS A 37 5.78 -0.69 -21.81
CA HIS A 37 4.87 -0.17 -20.79
C HIS A 37 5.18 1.28 -20.49
N PHE A 38 4.15 2.12 -20.56
CA PHE A 38 4.31 3.56 -20.42
C PHE A 38 3.39 4.13 -19.35
N ILE A 39 3.86 5.19 -18.70
CA ILE A 39 3.03 6.16 -17.99
C ILE A 39 2.90 7.41 -18.84
N LEU A 40 1.65 7.76 -19.17
CA LEU A 40 1.29 8.97 -19.89
C LEU A 40 1.07 10.11 -18.90
N ARG A 41 1.97 11.10 -18.89
CA ARG A 41 1.87 12.26 -18.00
C ARG A 41 0.94 13.32 -18.60
N HIS A 42 0.07 13.89 -17.77
CA HIS A 42 -0.85 14.94 -18.19
C HIS A 42 -0.78 16.11 -17.19
N ASP A 43 -0.67 17.35 -17.68
CA ASP A 43 -0.55 18.57 -16.85
C ASP A 43 -1.89 19.32 -16.66
N GLY A 44 -2.96 18.83 -17.27
CA GLY A 44 -4.29 19.44 -17.25
C GLY A 44 -4.65 20.12 -18.57
N PHE A 45 -3.66 20.40 -19.42
CA PHE A 45 -3.84 20.99 -20.75
C PHE A 45 -3.62 19.99 -21.88
N GLY A 46 -2.87 18.92 -21.62
CA GLY A 46 -2.72 17.83 -22.57
C GLY A 46 -1.75 16.75 -22.10
N LEU A 47 -1.54 15.78 -22.99
CA LEU A 47 -0.49 14.79 -22.86
C LEU A 47 0.88 15.47 -23.00
N VAL A 48 1.69 15.38 -21.94
CA VAL A 48 3.00 16.02 -21.86
C VAL A 48 4.09 15.06 -22.33
N GLU A 49 4.05 13.82 -21.85
CA GLU A 49 5.16 12.89 -21.97
C GLU A 49 4.68 11.44 -21.95
N TRP A 50 5.37 10.59 -22.72
CA TRP A 50 5.28 9.14 -22.62
C TRP A 50 6.55 8.67 -21.92
N VAL A 51 6.39 8.06 -20.76
CA VAL A 51 7.54 7.63 -19.95
C VAL A 51 7.53 6.11 -19.88
N GLU A 52 8.57 5.49 -20.43
CA GLU A 52 8.76 4.04 -20.34
C GLU A 52 9.09 3.66 -18.88
N ILE A 53 8.42 2.61 -18.40
CA ILE A 53 8.51 2.16 -17.01
C ILE A 53 8.80 0.66 -16.92
N ASP A 54 9.27 0.23 -15.75
CA ASP A 54 9.29 -1.18 -15.39
C ASP A 54 7.88 -1.64 -14.97
N PRO A 55 7.20 -2.51 -15.75
CA PRO A 55 5.82 -2.90 -15.49
C PRO A 55 5.60 -3.58 -14.14
N ILE A 56 6.62 -4.22 -13.56
CA ILE A 56 6.49 -4.87 -12.25
C ILE A 56 6.25 -3.85 -11.12
N THR A 57 6.64 -2.59 -11.33
CA THR A 57 6.56 -1.53 -10.33
C THR A 57 5.25 -0.73 -10.38
N VAL A 58 4.34 -1.07 -11.29
CA VAL A 58 3.07 -0.36 -11.44
C VAL A 58 2.25 -0.50 -10.17
N CYS A 59 1.80 0.63 -9.63
CA CYS A 59 0.95 0.71 -8.45
C CYS A 59 -0.28 1.56 -8.78
N LEU A 60 -1.47 1.04 -8.47
CA LEU A 60 -2.72 1.79 -8.61
C LEU A 60 -2.90 2.82 -7.49
N ASP A 61 -3.44 3.99 -7.83
CA ASP A 61 -3.89 4.98 -6.85
C ASP A 61 -5.13 4.44 -6.12
N THR A 62 -5.08 4.41 -4.79
CA THR A 62 -6.24 3.98 -3.98
C THR A 62 -7.32 5.04 -3.91
N GLY A 63 -6.99 6.29 -4.24
CA GLY A 63 -7.82 7.47 -4.00
C GLY A 63 -7.83 7.92 -2.54
N LEU A 64 -7.13 7.21 -1.65
CA LEU A 64 -7.05 7.48 -0.22
C LEU A 64 -5.79 8.29 0.11
N LYS A 65 -5.85 8.97 1.25
CA LYS A 65 -4.72 9.70 1.82
C LYS A 65 -4.44 9.23 3.24
N ASP A 66 -3.16 9.18 3.57
CA ASP A 66 -2.68 8.89 4.92
C ASP A 66 -2.94 10.09 5.86
N VAL A 67 -2.63 9.94 7.15
CA VAL A 67 -2.82 11.02 8.16
C VAL A 67 -1.98 12.27 7.88
N ARG A 68 -0.94 12.17 7.07
CA ARG A 68 -0.08 13.28 6.66
C ARG A 68 -0.51 13.90 5.33
N GLY A 69 -1.61 13.42 4.74
CA GLY A 69 -2.17 13.90 3.48
C GLY A 69 -1.45 13.37 2.23
N ASN A 70 -0.54 12.40 2.37
CA ASN A 70 0.11 11.73 1.26
C ASN A 70 -0.85 10.73 0.62
N LYS A 71 -0.81 10.60 -0.71
CA LYS A 71 -1.54 9.54 -1.42
C LYS A 71 -1.04 8.17 -0.96
N ILE A 72 -1.99 7.26 -0.78
CA ILE A 72 -1.75 5.83 -0.57
C ILE A 72 -1.88 5.13 -1.91
N TRP A 73 -0.88 4.33 -2.26
CA TRP A 73 -0.83 3.54 -3.49
C TRP A 73 -0.84 2.06 -3.17
N GLU A 74 -1.20 1.24 -4.16
CA GLU A 74 -0.88 -0.18 -4.14
C GLU A 74 0.60 -0.41 -3.84
N ASN A 75 0.91 -1.46 -3.08
CA ASN A 75 2.26 -1.82 -2.62
C ASN A 75 2.94 -0.79 -1.72
N ASP A 76 2.25 0.26 -1.27
CA ASP A 76 2.74 1.08 -0.17
C ASP A 76 2.75 0.27 1.13
N ILE A 77 3.74 0.57 1.97
CA ILE A 77 3.86 0.06 3.33
C ILE A 77 3.30 1.14 4.25
N LEU A 78 2.31 0.76 5.04
CA LEU A 78 1.64 1.62 6.00
C LEU A 78 1.98 1.19 7.42
N SER A 79 2.19 2.16 8.29
CA SER A 79 2.15 1.97 9.73
C SER A 79 0.76 2.29 10.26
N CYS A 80 0.19 1.39 11.08
CA CYS A 80 -1.06 1.65 11.79
C CYS A 80 -1.12 0.82 13.07
N PRO A 81 -0.60 1.34 14.19
CA PRO A 81 -0.54 0.59 15.46
C PRO A 81 -1.91 0.17 15.99
N LYS A 82 -2.96 0.94 15.66
CA LYS A 82 -4.34 0.68 16.08
C LYS A 82 -4.98 -0.53 15.39
N LEU A 83 -4.37 -1.03 14.31
CA LEU A 83 -4.87 -2.20 13.60
C LEU A 83 -4.51 -3.52 14.31
N GLY A 84 -3.58 -3.46 15.28
CA GLY A 84 -3.06 -4.58 16.05
C GLY A 84 -1.61 -4.87 15.70
N GLU A 85 -0.89 -5.55 16.59
CA GLU A 85 0.56 -5.77 16.51
C GLU A 85 1.00 -6.41 15.18
N ALA A 86 0.27 -7.43 14.71
CA ALA A 86 0.52 -8.09 13.43
C ALA A 86 0.40 -7.15 12.21
N PHE A 87 -0.19 -5.96 12.38
CA PHE A 87 -0.39 -4.95 11.36
C PHE A 87 0.36 -3.64 11.64
N ASN A 88 1.30 -3.64 12.59
CA ASN A 88 2.15 -2.49 12.86
C ASN A 88 2.82 -1.98 11.57
N LEU A 89 3.19 -2.91 10.68
CA LEU A 89 3.51 -2.65 9.28
C LEU A 89 2.65 -3.54 8.39
N CYS A 90 1.97 -2.91 7.45
CA CYS A 90 1.11 -3.61 6.52
C CYS A 90 1.29 -3.10 5.09
N LYS A 91 1.06 -3.98 4.12
CA LYS A 91 1.21 -3.68 2.70
C LYS A 91 -0.17 -3.54 2.07
N VAL A 92 -0.33 -2.50 1.25
CA VAL A 92 -1.54 -2.29 0.48
C VAL A 92 -1.59 -3.21 -0.73
N VAL A 93 -2.68 -3.93 -0.92
CA VAL A 93 -2.88 -4.85 -2.04
C VAL A 93 -4.31 -4.77 -2.57
N TRP A 94 -4.48 -4.94 -3.89
CA TRP A 94 -5.81 -5.13 -4.48
C TRP A 94 -6.39 -6.49 -4.07
N SER A 95 -7.67 -6.52 -3.69
CA SER A 95 -8.41 -7.73 -3.36
C SER A 95 -9.60 -7.92 -4.27
N ILE A 96 -9.67 -9.09 -4.91
CA ILE A 96 -10.89 -9.53 -5.57
C ILE A 96 -11.99 -9.86 -4.55
N HIS A 97 -11.63 -10.33 -3.35
CA HIS A 97 -12.58 -10.75 -2.32
C HIS A 97 -13.35 -9.56 -1.74
N TYR A 98 -12.64 -8.47 -1.47
CA TYR A 98 -13.24 -7.21 -1.00
C TYR A 98 -13.64 -6.27 -2.14
N THR A 99 -13.36 -6.63 -3.41
CA THR A 99 -13.55 -5.76 -4.58
C THR A 99 -12.95 -4.37 -4.38
N GLY A 100 -11.77 -4.31 -3.75
CA GLY A 100 -11.19 -3.08 -3.23
C GLY A 100 -9.78 -3.28 -2.67
N PHE A 101 -9.17 -2.18 -2.23
CA PHE A 101 -7.86 -2.23 -1.57
C PHE A 101 -7.98 -2.73 -0.14
N ARG A 102 -7.02 -3.56 0.25
CA ARG A 102 -6.87 -4.12 1.59
C ARG A 102 -5.43 -3.99 2.05
N VAL A 103 -5.21 -4.26 3.34
CA VAL A 103 -3.90 -4.39 3.95
C VAL A 103 -3.67 -5.82 4.40
N GLU A 104 -2.48 -6.33 4.11
CA GLU A 104 -1.97 -7.59 4.67
C GLU A 104 -0.75 -7.31 5.54
N PRO A 105 -0.51 -8.10 6.60
CA PRO A 105 0.71 -8.01 7.39
C PRO A 105 1.94 -8.03 6.48
N PHE A 106 2.79 -7.02 6.59
CA PHE A 106 4.02 -6.96 5.79
C PHE A 106 5.20 -7.64 6.49
N ASP A 107 5.11 -7.78 7.82
CA ASP A 107 6.25 -8.10 8.68
C ASP A 107 5.95 -9.23 9.68
N VAL A 108 5.40 -10.34 9.19
CA VAL A 108 5.14 -11.53 10.02
C VAL A 108 5.81 -12.77 9.39
N GLU A 109 6.57 -13.50 10.19
CA GLU A 109 7.23 -14.75 9.75
C GLU A 109 6.21 -15.90 9.54
N GLU A 110 5.08 -15.86 10.26
CA GLU A 110 4.03 -16.86 10.20
C GLU A 110 2.68 -16.22 9.81
N TYR A 111 2.39 -16.25 8.52
CA TYR A 111 1.20 -15.61 7.92
C TYR A 111 -0.10 -16.40 8.16
N TYR A 112 -0.02 -17.69 8.53
CA TYR A 112 -1.10 -18.65 8.33
C TYR A 112 -2.39 -18.41 9.13
N ASP A 113 -2.37 -17.58 10.19
CA ASP A 113 -3.53 -17.35 11.06
C ASP A 113 -4.03 -15.89 11.11
N VAL A 114 -3.43 -14.96 10.34
CA VAL A 114 -3.84 -13.55 10.36
C VAL A 114 -4.65 -13.21 9.12
N PRO A 115 -5.99 -13.05 9.22
CA PRO A 115 -6.80 -12.68 8.07
C PRO A 115 -6.47 -11.26 7.62
N ASP A 116 -6.38 -11.09 6.30
CA ASP A 116 -6.26 -9.79 5.65
C ASP A 116 -7.44 -8.87 6.03
N ARG A 117 -7.22 -7.56 5.96
CA ARG A 117 -8.23 -6.56 6.36
C ARG A 117 -8.43 -5.52 5.27
N PRO A 118 -9.67 -5.16 4.91
CA PRO A 118 -9.89 -4.02 4.01
C PRO A 118 -9.21 -2.76 4.58
N ILE A 119 -8.86 -1.80 3.73
CA ILE A 119 -8.47 -0.49 4.24
C ILE A 119 -9.72 0.17 4.82
N ILE A 120 -9.77 0.36 6.14
CA ILE A 120 -10.98 0.84 6.81
C ILE A 120 -10.87 2.34 7.08
N PHE A 121 -11.71 3.12 6.39
CA PHE A 121 -12.02 4.51 6.70
C PHE A 121 -13.52 4.64 6.97
N ASP A 122 -14.03 3.87 7.93
CA ASP A 122 -15.38 4.12 8.42
C ASP A 122 -15.33 5.27 9.42
N LEU A 123 -15.74 6.45 8.93
CA LEU A 123 -15.80 7.71 9.68
C LEU A 123 -16.91 7.72 10.73
N GLU A 124 -17.86 6.78 10.66
CA GLU A 124 -18.99 6.69 11.58
C GLU A 124 -18.74 5.67 12.69
N SER A 125 -17.93 4.64 12.43
CA SER A 125 -17.49 3.70 13.46
C SER A 125 -16.39 4.32 14.34
N PRO A 126 -16.62 4.47 15.66
CA PRO A 126 -15.62 5.02 16.58
C PRO A 126 -14.31 4.21 16.60
N LYS A 127 -14.36 2.92 16.25
CA LYS A 127 -13.19 2.04 16.22
C LYS A 127 -12.25 2.31 15.04
N THR A 128 -12.76 2.90 13.97
CA THR A 128 -12.04 3.00 12.69
C THR A 128 -11.90 4.44 12.21
N ARG A 129 -12.70 5.35 12.77
CA ARG A 129 -12.63 6.81 12.58
C ARG A 129 -11.26 7.39 12.95
N GLU A 130 -10.50 6.67 13.76
CA GLU A 130 -9.16 7.05 14.21
C GLU A 130 -8.05 6.16 13.64
N MET A 131 -8.28 5.38 12.57
CA MET A 131 -7.21 4.61 11.95
C MET A 131 -6.16 5.56 11.39
N ASP A 132 -5.04 5.67 12.11
CA ASP A 132 -3.97 6.62 11.81
C ASP A 132 -2.95 5.99 10.85
N TYR A 133 -3.40 5.60 9.66
CA TYR A 133 -2.50 5.08 8.64
C TYR A 133 -1.47 6.14 8.26
N GLU A 134 -0.19 5.82 8.43
CA GLU A 134 0.93 6.63 7.93
C GLU A 134 1.69 5.85 6.86
N ARG A 135 1.92 6.45 5.69
CA ARG A 135 2.74 5.83 4.65
C ARG A 135 4.21 5.95 5.01
N VAL A 136 4.86 4.81 5.25
CA VAL A 136 6.29 4.73 5.62
C VAL A 136 7.19 4.29 4.47
N GLY A 137 6.63 3.72 3.39
CA GLY A 137 7.41 3.31 2.24
C GLY A 137 6.59 2.65 1.15
N ASN A 138 7.28 2.02 0.21
CA ASN A 138 6.73 1.17 -0.84
C ASN A 138 7.68 0.00 -1.09
N ILE A 139 7.17 -1.19 -1.42
CA ILE A 139 8.01 -2.40 -1.56
C ILE A 139 9.10 -2.25 -2.63
N PHE A 140 8.92 -1.37 -3.62
CA PHE A 140 9.90 -1.16 -4.68
C PHE A 140 11.01 -0.15 -4.30
N ASP A 141 10.88 0.55 -3.18
CA ASP A 141 11.89 1.48 -2.62
C ASP A 141 12.54 0.95 -1.35
N THR A 142 11.81 0.10 -0.61
CA THR A 142 12.17 -0.26 0.76
C THR A 142 13.11 -1.46 0.76
N SER A 143 14.33 -1.26 1.25
CA SER A 143 15.26 -2.36 1.55
C SER A 143 15.01 -2.93 2.95
N ASP A 144 15.45 -4.16 3.21
CA ASP A 144 15.36 -4.82 4.53
C ASP A 144 15.97 -3.96 5.66
N VAL A 145 16.99 -3.15 5.33
CA VAL A 145 17.63 -2.20 6.25
C VAL A 145 16.66 -1.10 6.68
N THR A 146 15.84 -0.61 5.75
CA THR A 146 14.87 0.45 5.99
C THR A 146 13.75 -0.03 6.90
N ILE A 147 13.28 -1.28 6.71
CA ILE A 147 12.30 -1.93 7.59
C ILE A 147 12.86 -2.04 9.02
N SER A 148 14.13 -2.45 9.14
CA SER A 148 14.79 -2.58 10.44
C SER A 148 14.90 -1.25 11.20
N GLN A 149 15.18 -0.15 10.50
CA GLN A 149 15.21 1.19 11.09
C GLN A 149 13.83 1.65 11.55
N ILE A 150 12.79 1.43 10.73
CA ILE A 150 11.40 1.73 11.10
C ILE A 150 11.02 0.98 12.38
N ARG A 151 11.41 -0.29 12.52
CA ARG A 151 11.18 -1.08 13.75
C ARG A 151 11.85 -0.47 14.98
N GLU A 152 13.10 0.00 14.86
CA GLU A 152 13.82 0.63 15.97
C GLU A 152 13.15 1.92 16.43
N GLU A 153 12.66 2.73 15.48
CA GLU A 153 11.92 3.96 15.79
C GLU A 153 10.58 3.67 16.47
N MET A 154 9.81 2.70 15.97
CA MET A 154 8.55 2.30 16.60
C MET A 154 8.74 1.77 18.03
N LYS A 155 9.79 0.97 18.27
CA LYS A 155 10.16 0.51 19.62
C LYS A 155 10.53 1.67 20.54
N ARG A 156 11.31 2.63 20.06
CA ARG A 156 11.69 3.82 20.83
C ARG A 156 10.47 4.65 21.23
N ASP A 157 9.46 4.72 20.36
CA ASP A 157 8.26 5.51 20.58
C ASP A 157 7.20 4.77 21.41
N GLY A 158 7.51 3.58 21.93
CA GLY A 158 6.60 2.74 22.74
C GLY A 158 5.45 2.13 21.94
N ILE A 159 5.56 2.16 20.61
CA ILE A 159 4.54 1.67 19.69
C ILE A 159 4.76 0.17 19.49
N GLY A 160 3.97 -0.66 20.18
CA GLY A 160 4.07 -2.13 20.14
C GLY A 160 4.32 -2.79 21.49
N GLU A 161 4.64 -2.03 22.55
CA GLU A 161 4.64 -2.52 23.94
C GLU A 161 3.23 -2.38 24.55
N TRP A 162 2.29 -3.18 24.06
CA TRP A 162 1.06 -3.43 24.82
C TRP A 162 1.20 -4.82 25.43
N ASP A 163 1.35 -4.88 26.75
CA ASP A 163 1.37 -6.13 27.54
C ASP A 163 0.14 -6.98 27.19
N ILE A 164 0.33 -8.01 26.38
CA ILE A 164 -0.69 -9.03 26.11
C ILE A 164 -0.77 -10.01 27.29
N ASN A 165 -1.13 -9.52 28.47
CA ASN A 165 -1.77 -10.37 29.49
C ASN A 165 -3.27 -10.48 29.18
N VAL A 166 -3.62 -11.03 28.02
CA VAL A 166 -4.98 -11.50 27.76
C VAL A 166 -4.99 -12.99 28.05
N VAL A 167 -5.14 -13.35 29.33
CA VAL A 167 -5.59 -14.69 29.70
C VAL A 167 -7.04 -14.80 29.24
N VAL A 168 -7.25 -15.44 28.09
CA VAL A 168 -8.59 -15.83 27.65
C VAL A 168 -9.02 -17.02 28.51
N GLU A 169 -9.66 -16.76 29.64
CA GLU A 169 -10.38 -17.80 30.38
C GLU A 169 -11.66 -18.14 29.60
N PHE A 170 -11.68 -19.32 28.98
CA PHE A 170 -12.90 -19.88 28.44
C PHE A 170 -13.80 -20.34 29.61
N PRO A 171 -15.06 -19.90 29.71
CA PRO A 171 -15.98 -20.47 30.68
C PRO A 171 -16.24 -21.93 30.29
N ALA A 172 -16.01 -22.84 31.25
CA ALA A 172 -16.34 -24.25 31.10
C ALA A 172 -17.84 -24.39 30.78
N GLU A 173 -18.13 -25.16 29.72
CA GLU A 173 -19.48 -25.46 29.25
C GLU A 173 -20.40 -25.96 30.38
N ILE A 174 -21.67 -25.55 30.32
CA ILE A 174 -22.77 -25.98 31.21
C ILE A 174 -23.52 -27.12 30.55
#